data_AF-A0A7W0Y784-F1
#
_entry.id   AF-A0A7W0Y784-F1
#
_cell.length_a   1.000
_cell.length_b   1.000
_cell.length_c   1.000
_cell.angle_alpha   90.00
_cell.angle_beta   90.00
_cell.angle_gamma   90.00
#
_symmetry.space_group_name_H-M   'P 1'
#
loop_
_entity.id
_entity.type
_entity.pdbx_description
1 polymer ?
#
loop_
_entity_poly.entity_id
_entity_poly.type
_entity_poly.pdbx_seq_one_letter_code
_entity_poly.pdbx_strand_id
1 'polypeptide(L)'
;MAFFQDPPRLGNQFDDDPMLPSWVARHLGDDGVVAELRELGALAAELYPKQLADRENDPVLTQWDPWGNRIDHIEVSPVWREAQVLAARHGMVAAAYENRLGARARTHQFALVHVLGPSLDVYSCPLAMTDGAARTLLASGNQALIEKYVPLLTSRDPAVMWTSGQWMTERTGGSDVSQSETVARQDPDGTWRLHGTKWFTSATTSQMALTLARPEGNPDGSRGLALFLVELRDANGRLRNIEVNRLKDKFGTRKVPTAELTLSGTPATLVSASTDG
;
A
#
# COMPACT_ATOMS: atom_id res chain seq x y z
N MET A 1 -33.87 13.27 36.45
CA MET A 1 -33.22 12.76 35.21
C MET A 1 -31.83 12.30 35.59
N ALA A 2 -31.38 11.15 35.09
CA ALA A 2 -29.99 10.73 35.27
C ALA A 2 -29.06 11.60 34.40
N PHE A 3 -27.86 11.88 34.88
CA PHE A 3 -26.82 12.57 34.12
C PHE A 3 -26.16 11.61 33.11
N PHE A 4 -25.91 12.10 31.90
CA PHE A 4 -25.13 11.42 30.88
C PHE A 4 -24.08 12.39 30.33
N GLN A 5 -22.83 11.95 30.28
CA GLN A 5 -21.74 12.72 29.71
C GLN A 5 -21.87 12.79 28.19
N ASP A 6 -21.70 13.97 27.60
CA ASP A 6 -21.65 14.12 26.15
C ASP A 6 -20.39 13.45 25.58
N PRO A 7 -20.52 12.63 24.52
CA PRO A 7 -19.38 12.02 23.86
C PRO A 7 -18.56 13.07 23.09
N PRO A 8 -17.26 12.83 22.87
CA PRO A 8 -16.46 13.68 21.99
C PRO A 8 -17.05 13.70 20.58
N ARG A 9 -16.89 14.83 19.91
CA ARG A 9 -17.26 15.04 18.51
C ARG A 9 -16.08 15.65 17.78
N LEU A 10 -15.88 15.27 16.53
CA LEU A 10 -14.87 15.89 15.67
C LEU A 10 -15.51 17.01 14.86
N GLY A 11 -14.85 18.15 14.79
CA GLY A 11 -15.14 19.21 13.81
C GLY A 11 -14.27 19.04 12.57
N ASN A 12 -14.13 20.11 11.79
CA ASN A 12 -13.36 20.07 10.55
C ASN A 12 -11.87 19.87 10.86
N GLN A 13 -11.28 18.75 10.43
CA GLN A 13 -9.91 18.39 10.80
C GLN A 13 -8.83 19.31 10.22
N PHE A 14 -9.15 20.16 9.25
CA PHE A 14 -8.24 21.21 8.78
C PHE A 14 -8.40 22.50 9.60
N ASP A 15 -9.64 22.97 9.81
CA ASP A 15 -9.87 24.23 10.54
C ASP A 15 -9.60 24.09 12.06
N ASP A 16 -9.81 22.90 12.64
CA ASP A 16 -9.55 22.60 14.05
C ASP A 16 -8.06 22.32 14.35
N ASP A 17 -7.22 22.15 13.32
CA ASP A 17 -5.78 22.03 13.49
C ASP A 17 -5.18 23.41 13.81
N PRO A 18 -4.55 23.60 14.97
CA PRO A 18 -4.11 24.92 15.43
C PRO A 18 -2.97 25.52 14.60
N MET A 19 -2.31 24.73 13.76
CA MET A 19 -1.12 25.15 13.02
C MET A 19 -1.33 25.09 11.51
N LEU A 20 -2.00 24.04 11.01
CA LEU A 20 -2.05 23.69 9.60
C LEU A 20 -2.62 24.80 8.69
N PRO A 21 -3.75 25.47 9.00
CA PRO A 21 -4.27 26.52 8.11
C PRO A 21 -3.28 27.67 7.90
N SER A 22 -2.66 28.13 8.99
CA SER A 22 -1.67 29.20 8.93
C SER A 22 -0.39 28.75 8.20
N TRP A 23 -0.02 27.49 8.35
CA TRP A 23 1.15 26.91 7.70
C TRP A 23 0.93 26.76 6.20
N VAL A 24 -0.23 26.25 5.77
CA VAL A 24 -0.62 26.11 4.36
C VAL A 24 -0.64 27.46 3.67
N ALA A 25 -1.28 28.47 4.28
CA ALA A 25 -1.34 29.82 3.74
C ALA A 25 0.06 30.41 3.50
N ARG A 26 1.03 30.15 4.40
CA ARG A 26 2.41 30.65 4.27
C ARG A 26 3.26 29.88 3.26
N HIS A 27 3.11 28.57 3.14
CA HIS A 27 4.07 27.72 2.41
C HIS A 27 3.53 27.16 1.08
N LEU A 28 2.23 26.91 1.00
CA LEU A 28 1.58 26.36 -0.20
C LEU A 28 0.88 27.46 -1.02
N GLY A 29 0.57 28.61 -0.41
CA GLY A 29 -0.21 29.67 -1.04
C GLY A 29 -1.67 29.28 -1.25
N ASP A 30 -2.46 30.17 -1.85
CA ASP A 30 -3.88 29.96 -2.10
C ASP A 30 -4.19 29.66 -3.58
N ASP A 31 -3.61 28.58 -4.09
CA ASP A 31 -3.94 27.99 -5.40
C ASP A 31 -5.10 26.98 -5.24
N GLY A 32 -6.14 27.35 -4.47
CA GLY A 32 -7.28 26.49 -4.12
C GLY A 32 -6.98 25.40 -3.07
N VAL A 33 -5.73 25.34 -2.57
CA VAL A 33 -5.28 24.33 -1.60
C VAL A 33 -6.02 24.45 -0.26
N VAL A 34 -6.31 25.67 0.20
CA VAL A 34 -7.03 25.88 1.47
C VAL A 34 -8.45 25.37 1.37
N ALA A 35 -9.15 25.64 0.26
CA ALA A 35 -10.50 25.15 0.03
C ALA A 35 -10.52 23.62 -0.04
N GLU A 36 -9.60 23.02 -0.80
CA GLU A 36 -9.43 21.57 -0.90
C GLU A 36 -9.22 20.92 0.47
N LEU A 37 -8.27 21.41 1.27
CA LEU A 37 -8.00 20.83 2.59
C LEU A 37 -9.15 21.02 3.57
N ARG A 38 -9.90 22.12 3.48
CA ARG A 38 -11.12 22.32 4.28
C ARG A 38 -12.20 21.31 3.90
N GLU A 39 -12.40 21.03 2.61
CA GLU A 39 -13.33 19.99 2.16
C GLU A 39 -12.90 18.61 2.68
N LEU A 40 -11.62 18.26 2.57
CA LEU A 40 -11.08 17.02 3.15
C LEU A 40 -11.25 16.96 4.68
N GLY A 41 -11.09 18.08 5.37
CA GLY A 41 -11.24 18.17 6.82
C GLY A 41 -12.69 17.95 7.28
N ALA A 42 -13.67 18.40 6.50
CA ALA A 42 -15.08 18.10 6.73
C ALA A 42 -15.37 16.61 6.48
N LEU A 43 -14.88 16.06 5.37
CA LEU A 43 -15.00 14.64 5.05
C LEU A 43 -14.39 13.74 6.15
N ALA A 44 -13.22 14.10 6.68
CA ALA A 44 -12.60 13.38 7.79
C ALA A 44 -13.53 13.30 9.02
N ALA A 45 -14.20 14.40 9.35
CA ALA A 45 -15.18 14.43 10.45
C ALA A 45 -16.41 13.54 10.16
N GLU A 46 -16.88 13.50 8.90
CA GLU A 46 -18.00 12.66 8.46
C GLU A 46 -17.68 11.16 8.48
N LEU A 47 -16.41 10.79 8.27
CA LEU A 47 -15.96 9.41 8.29
C LEU A 47 -15.86 8.83 9.71
N TYR A 48 -15.67 9.68 10.72
CA TYR A 48 -15.47 9.23 12.10
C TYR A 48 -16.59 8.34 12.66
N PRO A 49 -17.89 8.67 12.53
CA PRO A 49 -18.97 7.77 12.92
C PRO A 49 -18.95 6.43 12.18
N LYS A 50 -18.53 6.40 10.91
CA LYS A 50 -18.41 5.16 10.13
C LYS A 50 -17.29 4.28 10.68
N GLN A 51 -16.13 4.85 11.01
CA GLN A 51 -15.04 4.11 11.65
C GLN A 51 -15.45 3.53 13.01
N LEU A 52 -16.18 4.31 13.82
CA LEU A 52 -16.70 3.83 15.11
C LEU A 52 -17.67 2.66 14.94
N ALA A 53 -18.55 2.73 13.94
CA ALA A 53 -19.51 1.67 13.65
C ALA A 53 -18.82 0.42 13.07
N ASP A 54 -17.76 0.59 12.29
CA ASP A 54 -17.01 -0.50 11.65
C ASP A 54 -15.94 -1.10 12.57
N ARG A 55 -15.67 -0.54 13.76
CA ARG A 55 -14.48 -0.85 14.59
C ARG A 55 -14.15 -2.33 14.79
N GLU A 56 -15.15 -3.21 14.90
CA GLU A 56 -14.99 -4.65 15.17
C GLU A 56 -14.85 -5.50 13.90
N ASN A 57 -15.02 -4.88 12.72
CA ASN A 57 -15.00 -5.54 11.42
C ASN A 57 -13.57 -5.68 10.87
N ASP A 58 -12.81 -6.63 11.40
CA ASP A 58 -11.45 -6.92 10.94
C ASP A 58 -11.45 -7.71 9.62
N PRO A 59 -10.38 -7.62 8.79
CA PRO A 59 -10.28 -8.42 7.58
C PRO A 59 -10.30 -9.92 7.86
N VAL A 60 -10.99 -10.68 7.01
CA VAL A 60 -11.17 -12.13 7.16
C VAL A 60 -10.55 -12.86 5.97
N LEU A 61 -9.74 -13.89 6.26
CA LEU A 61 -9.17 -14.77 5.25
C LEU A 61 -10.00 -16.05 5.11
N THR A 62 -10.50 -16.28 3.91
CA THR A 62 -11.11 -17.54 3.49
C THR A 62 -10.15 -18.27 2.56
N GLN A 63 -9.49 -19.30 3.06
CA GLN A 63 -8.45 -20.03 2.32
C GLN A 63 -9.03 -20.98 1.27
N TRP A 64 -10.17 -21.60 1.55
CA TRP A 64 -10.78 -22.64 0.73
C TRP A 64 -12.23 -22.29 0.40
N ASP A 65 -12.64 -22.58 -0.83
CA ASP A 65 -14.05 -22.52 -1.22
C ASP A 65 -14.82 -23.76 -0.69
N PRO A 66 -16.16 -23.80 -0.79
CA PRO A 66 -16.98 -24.93 -0.33
C PRO A 66 -16.71 -26.28 -1.01
N TRP A 67 -15.88 -26.31 -2.07
CA TRP A 67 -15.57 -27.50 -2.87
C TRP A 67 -14.12 -27.97 -2.72
N GLY A 68 -13.35 -27.33 -1.84
CA GLY A 68 -11.96 -27.70 -1.56
C GLY A 68 -10.94 -27.06 -2.50
N ASN A 69 -11.30 -26.04 -3.27
CA ASN A 69 -10.32 -25.27 -4.04
C ASN A 69 -9.67 -24.19 -3.17
N ARG A 70 -8.34 -24.06 -3.24
CA ARG A 70 -7.61 -22.97 -2.59
C ARG A 70 -7.90 -21.64 -3.30
N ILE A 71 -8.41 -20.65 -2.58
CA ILE A 71 -8.78 -19.31 -3.12
C ILE A 71 -8.07 -18.16 -2.43
N ASP A 72 -7.72 -18.30 -1.14
CA ASP A 72 -7.06 -17.25 -0.35
C ASP A 72 -7.70 -15.85 -0.48
N HIS A 73 -9.04 -15.81 -0.37
CA HIS A 73 -9.82 -14.58 -0.43
C HIS A 73 -9.71 -13.80 0.87
N ILE A 74 -9.41 -12.51 0.80
CA ILE A 74 -9.40 -11.61 1.95
C ILE A 74 -10.57 -10.65 1.80
N GLU A 75 -11.56 -10.81 2.67
CA GLU A 75 -12.66 -9.86 2.81
C GLU A 75 -12.19 -8.68 3.67
N VAL A 76 -12.38 -7.46 3.16
CA VAL A 76 -12.01 -6.21 3.84
C VAL A 76 -13.26 -5.39 4.20
N SER A 77 -13.13 -4.54 5.20
CA SER A 77 -14.27 -3.78 5.70
C SER A 77 -14.82 -2.77 4.67
N PRO A 78 -16.09 -2.34 4.79
CA PRO A 78 -16.66 -1.28 3.96
C PRO A 78 -15.86 0.02 4.02
N VAL A 79 -15.38 0.43 5.21
CA VAL A 79 -14.56 1.64 5.38
C VAL A 79 -13.24 1.50 4.62
N TRP A 80 -12.62 0.32 4.64
CA TRP A 80 -11.39 0.06 3.87
C TRP A 80 -11.61 0.19 2.35
N ARG A 81 -12.74 -0.28 1.83
CA ARG A 81 -13.11 -0.12 0.41
C ARG A 81 -13.38 1.35 0.05
N GLU A 82 -14.06 2.08 0.92
CA GLU A 82 -14.29 3.52 0.75
C GLU A 82 -12.97 4.29 0.77
N ALA A 83 -12.03 3.92 1.65
CA ALA A 83 -10.71 4.52 1.75
C ALA A 83 -9.89 4.41 0.45
N GLN A 84 -9.94 3.27 -0.26
CA GLN A 84 -9.32 3.13 -1.58
C GLN A 84 -9.86 4.17 -2.57
N VAL A 85 -11.18 4.33 -2.63
CA VAL A 85 -11.84 5.26 -3.55
C VAL A 85 -11.48 6.70 -3.22
N LEU A 86 -11.52 7.07 -1.95
CA LEU A 86 -11.17 8.41 -1.49
C LEU A 86 -9.70 8.73 -1.74
N ALA A 87 -8.80 7.79 -1.46
CA ALA A 87 -7.38 7.98 -1.67
C ALA A 87 -7.02 8.25 -3.13
N ALA A 88 -7.66 7.53 -4.06
CA ALA A 88 -7.54 7.78 -5.49
C ALA A 88 -8.05 9.18 -5.85
N ARG A 89 -9.34 9.47 -5.55
CA ARG A 89 -10.01 10.72 -5.95
C ARG A 89 -9.28 11.96 -5.46
N HIS A 90 -8.89 11.95 -4.18
CA HIS A 90 -8.20 13.08 -3.56
C HIS A 90 -6.70 13.09 -3.88
N GLY A 91 -6.17 12.11 -4.62
CA GLY A 91 -4.79 12.11 -5.08
C GLY A 91 -3.79 11.97 -3.94
N MET A 92 -4.11 11.15 -2.93
CA MET A 92 -3.25 10.97 -1.75
C MET A 92 -1.87 10.35 -2.08
N VAL A 93 -1.69 9.81 -3.29
CA VAL A 93 -0.38 9.50 -3.89
C VAL A 93 -0.14 10.40 -5.11
N ALA A 94 -1.12 10.46 -6.03
CA ALA A 94 -1.02 11.15 -7.32
C ALA A 94 -0.54 12.61 -7.23
N ALA A 95 -0.99 13.36 -6.21
CA ALA A 95 -0.69 14.79 -6.07
C ALA A 95 0.82 15.09 -6.02
N ALA A 96 1.65 14.17 -5.50
CA ALA A 96 3.09 14.35 -5.46
C ALA A 96 3.79 14.19 -6.82
N TYR A 97 3.13 13.56 -7.79
CA TYR A 97 3.62 13.28 -9.14
C TYR A 97 3.02 14.23 -10.18
N GLU A 98 2.09 15.09 -9.77
CA GLU A 98 1.46 16.10 -10.60
C GLU A 98 2.28 17.41 -10.57
N ASN A 99 2.46 18.05 -11.72
CA ASN A 99 3.24 19.27 -11.81
C ASN A 99 2.44 20.54 -11.42
N ARG A 100 1.24 20.41 -10.82
CA ARG A 100 0.33 21.53 -10.52
C ARG A 100 0.98 22.59 -9.62
N LEU A 101 1.72 22.15 -8.60
CA LEU A 101 2.33 23.02 -7.60
C LEU A 101 3.87 23.04 -7.67
N GLY A 102 4.45 22.48 -8.73
CA GLY A 102 5.90 22.33 -8.89
C GLY A 102 6.57 21.70 -7.67
N ALA A 103 7.61 22.33 -7.15
CA ALA A 103 8.36 21.85 -5.97
C ALA A 103 7.50 21.67 -4.69
N ARG A 104 6.33 22.32 -4.62
CA ARG A 104 5.42 22.25 -3.46
C ARG A 104 4.47 21.04 -3.53
N ALA A 105 4.43 20.31 -4.64
CA ALA A 105 3.52 19.17 -4.85
C ALA A 105 3.66 18.09 -3.78
N ARG A 106 4.89 17.76 -3.38
CA ARG A 106 5.14 16.77 -2.31
C ARG A 106 4.56 17.23 -0.96
N THR A 107 4.73 18.50 -0.61
CA THR A 107 4.24 19.01 0.67
C THR A 107 2.72 19.16 0.68
N HIS A 108 2.13 19.52 -0.45
CA HIS A 108 0.67 19.45 -0.65
C HIS A 108 0.13 18.04 -0.47
N GLN A 109 0.75 17.03 -1.10
CA GLN A 109 0.36 15.63 -0.93
C GLN A 109 0.44 15.19 0.54
N PHE A 110 1.47 15.57 1.28
CA PHE A 110 1.53 15.29 2.71
C PHE A 110 0.45 16.01 3.53
N ALA A 111 0.04 17.22 3.15
CA ALA A 111 -1.09 17.90 3.79
C ALA A 111 -2.41 17.14 3.58
N LEU A 112 -2.65 16.60 2.37
CA LEU A 112 -3.80 15.74 2.09
C LEU A 112 -3.79 14.49 2.97
N VAL A 113 -2.63 13.82 3.08
CA VAL A 113 -2.46 12.63 3.93
C VAL A 113 -2.64 12.94 5.41
N HIS A 114 -2.15 14.09 5.87
CA HIS A 114 -2.30 14.54 7.27
C HIS A 114 -3.76 14.76 7.64
N VAL A 115 -4.52 15.47 6.80
CA VAL A 115 -5.92 15.82 7.09
C VAL A 115 -6.83 14.59 7.05
N LEU A 116 -6.71 13.75 6.02
CA LEU A 116 -7.66 12.66 5.80
C LEU A 116 -7.18 11.32 6.35
N GLY A 117 -5.87 11.07 6.36
CA GLY A 117 -5.27 9.77 6.71
C GLY A 117 -5.72 9.16 8.05
N PRO A 118 -5.86 9.94 9.15
CA PRO A 118 -6.37 9.42 10.42
C PRO A 118 -7.79 8.83 10.33
N SER A 119 -8.58 9.27 9.36
CA SER A 119 -9.97 8.87 9.17
C SER A 119 -10.16 7.70 8.19
N LEU A 120 -9.05 7.08 7.75
CA LEU A 120 -9.05 6.01 6.75
C LEU A 120 -8.51 4.68 7.30
N ASP A 121 -8.63 4.42 8.61
CA ASP A 121 -8.28 3.11 9.19
C ASP A 121 -6.86 2.62 8.83
N VAL A 122 -5.90 3.55 8.76
CA VAL A 122 -4.50 3.29 8.40
C VAL A 122 -4.32 2.80 6.95
N TYR A 123 -5.26 3.12 6.05
CA TYR A 123 -5.09 2.93 4.60
C TYR A 123 -3.89 3.71 4.03
N SER A 124 -3.38 4.69 4.78
CA SER A 124 -2.10 5.36 4.50
C SER A 124 -0.90 4.40 4.40
N CYS A 125 -0.96 3.21 5.03
CA CYS A 125 0.10 2.20 4.90
C CYS A 125 0.22 1.66 3.45
N PRO A 126 -0.84 1.12 2.81
CA PRO A 126 -0.86 0.84 1.38
C PRO A 126 -0.40 2.01 0.50
N LEU A 127 -0.83 3.24 0.81
CA LEU A 127 -0.47 4.42 0.03
C LEU A 127 1.03 4.73 0.11
N ALA A 128 1.65 4.62 1.29
CA ALA A 128 3.08 4.82 1.45
C ALA A 128 3.90 3.82 0.63
N MET A 129 3.49 2.54 0.62
CA MET A 129 4.14 1.51 -0.20
C MET A 129 3.93 1.74 -1.71
N THR A 130 2.77 2.28 -2.10
CA THR A 130 2.41 2.64 -3.47
C THR A 130 3.27 3.81 -3.98
N ASP A 131 3.40 4.88 -3.20
CA ASP A 131 4.29 6.01 -3.46
C ASP A 131 5.75 5.55 -3.57
N GLY A 132 6.21 4.75 -2.59
CA GLY A 132 7.53 4.16 -2.61
C GLY A 132 7.78 3.33 -3.88
N ALA A 133 6.81 2.49 -4.29
CA ALA A 133 6.94 1.71 -5.50
C ALA A 133 7.01 2.58 -6.76
N ALA A 134 6.15 3.59 -6.89
CA ALA A 134 6.19 4.52 -8.01
C ALA A 134 7.55 5.25 -8.09
N ARG A 135 8.07 5.71 -6.94
CA ARG A 135 9.39 6.35 -6.89
C ARG A 135 10.54 5.39 -7.22
N THR A 136 10.50 4.16 -6.72
CA THR A 136 11.51 3.13 -7.00
C THR A 136 11.54 2.77 -8.48
N LEU A 137 10.37 2.60 -9.10
CA LEU A 137 10.30 2.33 -10.54
C LEU A 137 10.88 3.49 -11.36
N LEU A 138 10.52 4.73 -11.05
CA LEU A 138 11.11 5.91 -11.72
C LEU A 138 12.63 5.98 -11.54
N ALA A 139 13.14 5.64 -10.36
CA ALA A 139 14.57 5.64 -10.08
C ALA A 139 15.33 4.49 -10.76
N SER A 140 14.65 3.39 -11.07
CA SER A 140 15.26 2.21 -11.69
C SER A 140 15.74 2.43 -13.13
N GLY A 141 15.13 3.40 -13.85
CA GLY A 141 15.36 3.60 -15.29
C GLY A 141 14.78 2.49 -16.19
N ASN A 142 14.03 1.52 -15.64
CA ASN A 142 13.40 0.47 -16.42
C ASN A 142 12.14 0.98 -17.11
N GLN A 143 12.30 1.47 -18.34
CA GLN A 143 11.26 2.18 -19.08
C GLN A 143 9.97 1.34 -19.25
N ALA A 144 10.08 0.04 -19.49
CA ALA A 144 8.92 -0.84 -19.64
C ALA A 144 8.08 -0.93 -18.35
N LEU A 145 8.73 -1.01 -17.18
CA LEU A 145 8.03 -1.02 -15.90
C LEU A 145 7.47 0.36 -15.55
N ILE A 146 8.21 1.43 -15.87
CA ILE A 146 7.78 2.80 -15.63
C ILE A 146 6.49 3.09 -16.40
N GLU A 147 6.49 2.84 -17.71
CA GLU A 147 5.35 3.11 -18.60
C GLU A 147 4.12 2.28 -18.21
N LYS A 148 4.32 1.04 -17.76
CA LYS A 148 3.20 0.16 -17.39
C LYS A 148 2.61 0.50 -16.02
N TYR A 149 3.43 0.64 -14.98
CA TYR A 149 2.93 0.63 -13.60
C TYR A 149 2.85 2.01 -12.95
N VAL A 150 3.72 2.97 -13.29
CA VAL A 150 3.68 4.31 -12.65
C VAL A 150 2.33 4.98 -12.86
N PRO A 151 1.73 4.99 -14.08
CA PRO A 151 0.40 5.57 -14.28
C PRO A 151 -0.70 4.91 -13.43
N LEU A 152 -0.60 3.60 -13.16
CA LEU A 152 -1.56 2.87 -12.32
C LEU A 152 -1.41 3.24 -10.84
N LEU A 153 -0.17 3.35 -10.37
CA LEU A 153 0.17 3.68 -8.97
C LEU A 153 -0.12 5.16 -8.63
N THR A 154 -0.11 6.04 -9.63
CA THR A 154 -0.36 7.48 -9.47
C THR A 154 -1.71 7.91 -10.07
N SER A 155 -2.64 6.99 -10.33
CA SER A 155 -3.95 7.31 -10.88
C SER A 155 -4.86 7.96 -9.83
N ARG A 156 -5.65 8.95 -10.24
CA ARG A 156 -6.80 9.47 -9.45
C ARG A 156 -8.10 8.72 -9.69
N ASP A 157 -8.16 7.87 -10.71
CA ASP A 157 -9.34 7.07 -11.03
C ASP A 157 -9.38 5.81 -10.14
N PRO A 158 -10.37 5.68 -9.24
CA PRO A 158 -10.51 4.50 -8.39
C PRO A 158 -10.63 3.18 -9.16
N ALA A 159 -11.14 3.20 -10.39
CA ALA A 159 -11.30 2.00 -11.21
C ALA A 159 -9.97 1.49 -11.78
N VAL A 160 -8.96 2.37 -11.85
CA VAL A 160 -7.65 2.10 -12.46
C VAL A 160 -6.54 2.06 -11.42
N MET A 161 -6.69 2.78 -10.31
CA MET A 161 -5.65 2.91 -9.29
C MET A 161 -5.23 1.54 -8.75
N TRP A 162 -3.93 1.28 -8.82
CA TRP A 162 -3.30 0.15 -8.16
C TRP A 162 -2.63 0.59 -6.88
N THR A 163 -2.57 -0.33 -5.91
CA THR A 163 -1.67 -0.22 -4.76
C THR A 163 -0.54 -1.23 -4.85
N SER A 164 0.53 -0.98 -4.11
CA SER A 164 1.69 -1.87 -4.03
C SER A 164 1.93 -2.37 -2.61
N GLY A 165 2.36 -3.62 -2.48
CA GLY A 165 3.01 -4.15 -1.28
C GLY A 165 4.53 -4.00 -1.32
N GLN A 166 5.18 -4.09 -0.17
CA GLN A 166 6.64 -4.18 -0.06
C GLN A 166 7.01 -5.37 0.83
N TRP A 167 7.50 -6.46 0.23
CA TRP A 167 7.69 -7.74 0.92
C TRP A 167 9.16 -8.01 1.25
N MET A 168 9.68 -7.22 2.18
CA MET A 168 11.10 -7.27 2.55
C MET A 168 11.36 -8.23 3.71
N THR A 169 10.47 -8.24 4.71
CA THR A 169 10.67 -8.99 5.94
C THR A 169 10.43 -10.49 5.77
N GLU A 170 11.40 -11.27 6.20
CA GLU A 170 11.32 -12.74 6.29
C GLU A 170 11.48 -13.18 7.75
N ARG A 171 11.44 -14.49 8.01
CA ARG A 171 11.58 -15.02 9.39
C ARG A 171 12.96 -14.72 9.98
N THR A 172 13.99 -14.69 9.14
CA THR A 172 15.38 -14.42 9.52
C THR A 172 15.59 -12.98 9.96
N GLY A 173 14.85 -12.02 9.38
CA GLY A 173 14.97 -10.62 9.76
C GLY A 173 14.10 -9.67 8.94
N GLY A 174 13.76 -8.54 9.57
CA GLY A 174 13.19 -7.37 8.89
C GLY A 174 14.15 -6.19 8.85
N SER A 175 14.91 -5.96 9.93
CA SER A 175 15.96 -4.93 9.97
C SER A 175 17.20 -5.33 9.18
N ASP A 176 17.59 -6.61 9.26
CA ASP A 176 18.65 -7.20 8.47
C ASP A 176 18.02 -8.11 7.40
N VAL A 177 17.99 -7.62 6.16
CA VAL A 177 17.49 -8.38 5.00
C VAL A 177 18.58 -9.20 4.32
N SER A 178 19.84 -9.10 4.76
CA SER A 178 20.96 -9.81 4.11
C SER A 178 20.78 -11.34 4.14
N GLN A 179 20.04 -11.82 5.14
CA GLN A 179 19.69 -13.21 5.38
C GLN A 179 18.35 -13.61 4.72
N SER A 180 17.86 -12.88 3.73
CA SER A 180 16.69 -13.33 2.96
C SER A 180 16.97 -14.68 2.29
N GLU A 181 16.03 -15.59 2.48
CA GLU A 181 16.02 -16.98 2.03
C GLU A 181 15.21 -17.16 0.75
N THR A 182 14.41 -16.16 0.32
CA THR A 182 13.68 -16.25 -0.94
C THR A 182 14.67 -16.33 -2.12
N VAL A 183 14.56 -17.39 -2.92
CA VAL A 183 15.38 -17.63 -4.11
C VAL A 183 14.60 -17.23 -5.36
N ALA A 184 15.29 -16.63 -6.33
CA ALA A 184 14.77 -16.36 -7.67
C ALA A 184 15.43 -17.31 -8.68
N ARG A 185 14.63 -18.12 -9.35
CA ARG A 185 15.06 -19.02 -10.42
C ARG A 185 14.64 -18.47 -11.77
N GLN A 186 15.45 -18.64 -12.79
CA GLN A 186 15.08 -18.25 -14.15
C GLN A 186 14.74 -19.49 -14.98
N ASP A 187 13.53 -19.52 -15.52
CA ASP A 187 13.10 -20.55 -16.46
C ASP A 187 13.88 -20.43 -17.79
N PRO A 188 13.93 -21.48 -18.63
CA PRO A 188 14.58 -21.43 -19.95
C PRO A 188 14.02 -20.35 -20.89
N ASP A 189 12.78 -19.91 -20.69
CA ASP A 189 12.13 -18.84 -21.45
C ASP A 189 12.47 -17.43 -20.94
N GLY A 190 13.28 -17.33 -19.89
CA GLY A 190 13.71 -16.07 -19.26
C GLY A 190 12.82 -15.59 -18.11
N THR A 191 11.71 -16.27 -17.80
CA THR A 191 10.79 -15.90 -16.71
C THR A 191 11.44 -16.14 -15.35
N TRP A 192 11.44 -15.12 -14.49
CA TRP A 192 11.87 -15.29 -13.10
C TRP A 192 10.74 -15.84 -12.23
N ARG A 193 11.08 -16.77 -11.33
CA ARG A 193 10.18 -17.38 -10.37
C ARG A 193 10.73 -17.32 -8.96
N LEU A 194 9.93 -16.82 -8.04
CA LEU A 194 10.29 -16.65 -6.63
C LEU A 194 9.82 -17.85 -5.80
N HIS A 195 10.71 -18.33 -4.93
CA HIS A 195 10.47 -19.43 -4.00
C HIS A 195 10.90 -19.00 -2.60
N GLY A 196 9.97 -18.91 -1.65
CA GLY A 196 10.29 -18.46 -0.29
C GLY A 196 9.08 -18.14 0.58
N THR A 197 9.32 -17.61 1.78
CA THR A 197 8.24 -17.13 2.66
C THR A 197 8.46 -15.67 3.03
N LYS A 198 7.45 -14.84 2.76
CA LYS A 198 7.40 -13.45 3.22
C LYS A 198 6.61 -13.36 4.51
N TRP A 199 7.26 -12.86 5.56
CA TRP A 199 6.80 -13.04 6.94
C TRP A 199 5.87 -11.93 7.42
N PHE A 200 6.04 -10.72 6.88
CA PHE A 200 5.13 -9.60 7.06
C PHE A 200 4.90 -8.92 5.71
N THR A 201 3.66 -8.98 5.24
CA THR A 201 3.22 -8.36 3.99
C THR A 201 1.91 -7.61 4.21
N SER A 202 1.56 -6.69 3.32
CA SER A 202 0.21 -6.11 3.22
C SER A 202 -0.80 -7.08 2.55
N ALA A 203 -0.59 -8.38 2.74
CA ALA A 203 -1.37 -9.47 2.19
C ALA A 203 -1.54 -9.39 0.66
N THR A 204 -2.74 -9.69 0.16
CA THR A 204 -3.06 -9.84 -1.27
C THR A 204 -4.15 -8.88 -1.76
N THR A 205 -4.34 -7.76 -1.04
CA THR A 205 -5.26 -6.69 -1.43
C THR A 205 -4.66 -5.71 -2.45
N SER A 206 -3.33 -5.68 -2.56
CA SER A 206 -2.64 -4.92 -3.60
C SER A 206 -2.64 -5.67 -4.93
N GLN A 207 -2.43 -4.95 -6.03
CA GLN A 207 -2.34 -5.54 -7.37
C GLN A 207 -0.90 -5.98 -7.69
N MET A 208 0.08 -5.25 -7.13
CA MET A 208 1.49 -5.60 -7.24
C MET A 208 2.22 -5.56 -5.90
N ALA A 209 3.44 -6.05 -5.89
CA ALA A 209 4.40 -5.86 -4.80
C ALA A 209 5.82 -5.72 -5.34
N LEU A 210 6.65 -4.99 -4.60
CA LEU A 210 8.10 -5.06 -4.72
C LEU A 210 8.65 -5.99 -3.65
N THR A 211 9.64 -6.81 -3.99
CA THR A 211 10.23 -7.79 -3.07
C THR A 211 11.70 -8.05 -3.40
N LEU A 212 12.47 -8.40 -2.38
CA LEU A 212 13.82 -8.96 -2.56
C LEU A 212 13.77 -10.47 -2.75
N ALA A 213 14.67 -10.99 -3.57
CA ALA A 213 15.01 -12.40 -3.66
C ALA A 213 16.46 -12.54 -4.14
N ARG A 214 17.07 -13.70 -3.90
CA ARG A 214 18.42 -14.04 -4.33
C ARG A 214 18.36 -14.86 -5.63
N PRO A 215 18.76 -14.31 -6.79
CA PRO A 215 18.97 -15.11 -7.99
C PRO A 215 19.88 -16.33 -7.72
N GLU A 216 19.55 -17.48 -8.31
CA GLU A 216 20.40 -18.67 -8.19
C GLU A 216 21.83 -18.39 -8.68
N GLY A 217 22.82 -18.77 -7.86
CA GLY A 217 24.24 -18.53 -8.12
C GLY A 217 24.79 -17.22 -7.55
N ASN A 218 23.94 -16.29 -7.09
CA ASN A 218 24.42 -15.09 -6.39
C ASN A 218 25.01 -15.42 -5.01
N PRO A 219 25.97 -14.60 -4.52
CA PRO A 219 26.57 -14.79 -3.21
C PRO A 219 25.57 -14.55 -2.08
N ASP A 220 25.92 -14.98 -0.87
CA ASP A 220 25.17 -14.66 0.35
C ASP A 220 25.23 -13.17 0.71
N GLY A 221 24.36 -12.75 1.63
CA GLY A 221 24.29 -11.38 2.12
C GLY A 221 23.59 -10.42 1.14
N SER A 222 23.57 -9.12 1.49
CA SER A 222 22.76 -8.12 0.76
C SER A 222 23.18 -7.93 -0.69
N ARG A 223 24.47 -8.05 -1.01
CA ARG A 223 25.00 -7.89 -2.38
C ARG A 223 24.47 -8.93 -3.37
N GLY A 224 24.01 -10.09 -2.88
CA GLY A 224 23.41 -11.12 -3.72
C GLY A 224 21.91 -10.97 -3.94
N LEU A 225 21.26 -10.00 -3.30
CA LEU A 225 19.82 -9.78 -3.46
C LEU A 225 19.55 -8.90 -4.67
N ALA A 226 18.41 -9.16 -5.31
CA ALA A 226 17.89 -8.36 -6.41
C ALA A 226 16.44 -7.96 -6.13
N LEU A 227 16.04 -6.83 -6.71
CA LEU A 227 14.69 -6.29 -6.57
C LEU A 227 13.77 -6.84 -7.67
N PHE A 228 12.63 -7.37 -7.26
CA PHE A 228 11.63 -7.95 -8.13
C PHE A 228 10.28 -7.27 -7.97
N LEU A 229 9.57 -7.11 -9.09
CA LEU A 229 8.17 -6.76 -9.16
C LEU A 229 7.34 -8.02 -9.35
N VAL A 230 6.30 -8.17 -8.54
CA VAL A 230 5.32 -9.27 -8.62
C VAL A 230 3.95 -8.68 -8.90
N GLU A 231 3.29 -9.10 -9.96
CA GLU A 231 1.83 -8.95 -10.10
C GLU A 231 1.16 -10.11 -9.37
N LEU A 232 0.25 -9.80 -8.45
CA LEU A 232 -0.29 -10.82 -7.55
C LEU A 232 -1.27 -11.77 -8.23
N ARG A 233 -2.05 -11.26 -9.20
CA ARG A 233 -3.17 -11.96 -9.82
C ARG A 233 -3.00 -12.10 -11.32
N ASP A 234 -3.53 -13.18 -11.89
CA ASP A 234 -3.64 -13.37 -13.34
C ASP A 234 -4.86 -12.64 -13.92
N ALA A 235 -5.06 -12.77 -15.24
CA ALA A 235 -6.19 -12.16 -15.95
C ALA A 235 -7.57 -12.65 -15.47
N ASN A 236 -7.63 -13.79 -14.77
CA ASN A 236 -8.86 -14.35 -14.18
C ASN A 236 -9.02 -13.97 -12.70
N GLY A 237 -8.12 -13.14 -12.15
CA GLY A 237 -8.14 -12.71 -10.76
C GLY A 237 -7.56 -13.73 -9.76
N ARG A 238 -6.97 -14.83 -10.23
CA ARG A 238 -6.40 -15.88 -9.35
C ARG A 238 -4.99 -15.51 -8.94
N LEU A 239 -4.61 -15.81 -7.69
CA LEU A 239 -3.25 -15.58 -7.21
C LEU A 239 -2.23 -16.39 -8.03
N ARG A 240 -1.11 -15.76 -8.38
CA ARG A 240 -0.07 -16.36 -9.24
C ARG A 240 0.96 -17.12 -8.41
N ASN A 241 0.61 -18.34 -7.99
CA ASN A 241 1.45 -19.20 -7.14
C ASN A 241 1.86 -18.51 -5.82
N ILE A 242 0.92 -17.78 -5.22
CA ILE A 242 1.06 -17.12 -3.91
C ILE A 242 0.02 -17.75 -3.00
N GLU A 243 0.44 -18.23 -1.85
CA GLU A 243 -0.44 -18.78 -0.83
C GLU A 243 -0.49 -17.86 0.38
N VAL A 244 -1.69 -17.58 0.89
CA VAL A 244 -1.86 -16.78 2.11
C VAL A 244 -1.94 -17.73 3.30
N ASN A 245 -0.85 -17.84 4.06
CA ASN A 245 -0.74 -18.80 5.16
C ASN A 245 -1.73 -18.47 6.29
N ARG A 246 -1.79 -17.18 6.67
CA ARG A 246 -2.75 -16.61 7.63
C ARG A 246 -2.65 -15.08 7.65
N LEU A 247 -3.66 -14.44 8.23
CA LEU A 247 -3.55 -13.06 8.71
C LEU A 247 -2.96 -13.02 10.12
N LYS A 248 -2.18 -11.98 10.41
CA LYS A 248 -1.65 -11.72 11.75
C LYS A 248 -2.76 -11.19 12.65
N ASP A 249 -2.88 -11.75 13.86
CA ASP A 249 -3.62 -11.09 14.94
C ASP A 249 -2.72 -10.04 15.59
N LYS A 250 -3.07 -8.78 15.40
CA LYS A 250 -2.20 -7.63 15.71
C LYS A 250 -2.74 -6.84 16.90
N PHE A 251 -1.82 -6.25 17.67
CA PHE A 251 -2.14 -5.30 18.73
C PHE A 251 -2.93 -4.08 18.21
N GLY A 252 -2.52 -3.51 17.07
CA GLY A 252 -3.15 -2.36 16.42
C GLY A 252 -3.16 -2.50 14.90
N THR A 253 -3.54 -1.44 14.18
CA THR A 253 -3.70 -1.46 12.70
C THR A 253 -4.57 -2.62 12.21
N ARG A 254 -5.56 -3.05 13.01
CA ARG A 254 -6.31 -4.30 12.80
C ARG A 254 -7.03 -4.35 11.44
N LYS A 255 -7.38 -3.18 10.92
CA LYS A 255 -7.98 -2.98 9.59
C LYS A 255 -7.05 -3.26 8.42
N VAL A 256 -5.73 -3.09 8.60
CA VAL A 256 -4.73 -3.37 7.56
C VAL A 256 -4.54 -4.89 7.47
N PRO A 257 -4.85 -5.55 6.34
CA PRO A 257 -4.56 -6.97 6.18
C PRO A 257 -3.06 -7.19 6.20
N THR A 258 -2.56 -7.91 7.21
CA THR A 258 -1.15 -8.27 7.31
C THR A 258 -1.03 -9.78 7.27
N ALA A 259 -0.30 -10.32 6.30
CA ALA A 259 -0.22 -11.76 6.09
C ALA A 259 1.20 -12.30 6.13
N GLU A 260 1.27 -13.61 6.35
CA GLU A 260 2.40 -14.45 5.98
C GLU A 260 2.09 -15.06 4.61
N LEU A 261 2.98 -14.89 3.64
CA LEU A 261 2.80 -15.40 2.27
C LEU A 261 3.86 -16.43 1.92
N THR A 262 3.46 -17.51 1.26
CA THR A 262 4.39 -18.44 0.61
C THR A 262 4.42 -18.17 -0.89
N LEU A 263 5.62 -18.02 -1.43
CA LEU A 263 5.89 -17.88 -2.86
C LEU A 263 6.35 -19.24 -3.38
N SER A 264 5.60 -19.84 -4.31
CA SER A 264 5.82 -21.21 -4.79
C SER A 264 6.01 -21.23 -6.29
N GLY A 265 7.06 -20.59 -6.78
CA GLY A 265 7.29 -20.38 -8.21
C GLY A 265 6.48 -19.19 -8.73
N THR A 266 6.33 -18.16 -7.90
CA THR A 266 5.61 -16.91 -8.20
C THR A 266 6.34 -16.17 -9.33
N PRO A 267 5.71 -15.94 -10.49
CA PRO A 267 6.34 -15.18 -11.56
C PRO A 267 6.67 -13.76 -11.13
N ALA A 268 7.85 -13.28 -11.50
CA ALA A 268 8.32 -11.95 -11.16
C ALA A 268 9.09 -11.32 -12.33
N THR A 269 9.26 -10.01 -12.26
CA THR A 269 10.08 -9.25 -13.21
C THR A 269 11.18 -8.53 -12.44
N LEU A 270 12.41 -8.66 -12.93
CA LEU A 270 13.55 -7.95 -12.38
C LEU A 270 13.35 -6.44 -12.56
N VAL A 271 13.47 -5.65 -11.49
CA VAL A 271 13.25 -4.20 -11.55
C VAL A 271 14.43 -3.50 -12.20
N SER A 272 15.66 -3.84 -11.77
CA SER A 272 16.90 -3.25 -12.26
C SER A 272 17.93 -4.35 -12.58
N ALA A 273 18.98 -4.47 -11.77
CA ALA A 273 20.04 -5.45 -11.93
C ALA A 273 19.74 -6.73 -11.13
N SER A 274 20.42 -7.82 -11.48
CA SER A 274 20.33 -9.10 -10.77
C SER A 274 21.12 -9.11 -9.45
N THR A 275 21.63 -7.97 -9.01
CA THR A 275 22.34 -7.74 -7.74
C THR A 275 22.02 -6.32 -7.28
N ASP A 276 22.37 -5.98 -6.04
CA ASP A 276 22.16 -4.64 -5.45
C ASP A 276 20.70 -4.16 -5.51
N GLY A 277 19.78 -5.08 -5.18
CA GLY A 277 18.33 -4.84 -5.09
C GLY A 277 17.86 -3.98 -3.92
#